data_AF-A0A0F9APH9-F1
#
_entry.id   AF-A0A0F9APH9-F1
#
_cell.length_a   1.000
_cell.length_b   1.000
_cell.length_c   1.000
_cell.angle_alpha   90.00
_cell.angle_beta   90.00
_cell.angle_gamma   90.00
#
_symmetry.space_group_name_H-M   'P 1'
#
loop_
_entity.id
_entity.type
_entity.pdbx_description
1 polymer ?
#
loop_
_entity_poly.entity_id
_entity_poly.type
_entity_poly.pdbx_seq_one_letter_code
_entity_poly.pdbx_strand_id
1 'polypeptide(L)'
;CHPENYKGWKTTLHSRMIQKPDQPGALVADFSKQDISPQFKLEDVDLLLGSRFKQRFMKKIGDDYYMLPIQWNVATKEWVKYFPRNEWWVSQYPEDWQKRPTSKLCDGCHSTGLIGTGTTFIEWNIACEACHGPGAGHAEAELSLGPGKGAGTKIVNPAKLPFDRANDVCFQCHLAGRPPEGSKYPDRDYPVGYMPGDDLSKYRSPAPSPVMESHESHEFFKDGISRKNRNQGNDFIQSKMYSRGIKCFDCHNPHSGKYTAMVYKPGNSLCLTCHGANSLAGPPEVSISEHTHHKADSPGSLCMECHMPRIGKNGVALESRSHCFNFDFVSPERTVIYDHPNACNRCHQDKTTEWALRSLRDWGGKGKWKWRRGLQELQEQD
;
A
#
# COMPACT_ATOMS: atom_id res chain seq x y z
N CYS A 1 5.09 -29.32 3.90
CA CYS A 1 4.28 -29.49 2.67
C CYS A 1 4.61 -28.48 1.55
N HIS A 2 4.92 -27.21 1.84
CA HIS A 2 5.15 -26.18 0.79
C HIS A 2 6.50 -25.44 0.92
N PRO A 3 7.63 -26.14 0.73
CA PRO A 3 8.96 -25.58 1.01
C PRO A 3 9.29 -24.36 0.14
N GLU A 4 8.88 -24.33 -1.13
CA GLU A 4 9.20 -23.23 -2.03
C GLU A 4 8.43 -21.95 -1.68
N ASN A 5 7.13 -22.05 -1.38
CA ASN A 5 6.35 -20.91 -0.90
C ASN A 5 6.89 -20.39 0.44
N TYR A 6 7.30 -21.28 1.35
CA TYR A 6 7.85 -20.89 2.65
C TYR A 6 9.19 -20.17 2.52
N LYS A 7 10.12 -20.72 1.73
CA LYS A 7 11.43 -20.09 1.45
C LYS A 7 11.23 -18.74 0.77
N GLY A 8 10.34 -18.66 -0.20
CA GLY A 8 10.04 -17.43 -0.91
C GLY A 8 9.38 -16.39 0.02
N TRP A 9 8.40 -16.77 0.83
CA TRP A 9 7.77 -15.88 1.82
C TRP A 9 8.79 -15.29 2.79
N LYS A 10 9.77 -16.08 3.27
CA LYS A 10 10.86 -15.59 4.13
C LYS A 10 11.71 -14.46 3.53
N THR A 11 11.67 -14.28 2.21
CA THR A 11 12.38 -13.18 1.52
C THR A 11 11.54 -11.91 1.41
N THR A 12 10.25 -11.97 1.75
CA THR A 12 9.32 -10.84 1.64
C THR A 12 9.42 -9.91 2.83
N LEU A 13 8.99 -8.65 2.65
CA LEU A 13 8.79 -7.72 3.76
C LEU A 13 7.60 -8.10 4.65
N HIS A 14 6.64 -8.89 4.15
CA HIS A 14 5.57 -9.45 4.97
C HIS A 14 6.11 -10.32 6.11
N SER A 15 7.16 -11.10 5.86
CA SER A 15 7.82 -11.94 6.86
C SER A 15 8.78 -11.20 7.80
N ARG A 16 9.01 -9.89 7.58
CA ARG A 16 10.05 -9.08 8.24
C ARG A 16 9.57 -7.68 8.60
N MET A 17 8.27 -7.51 8.77
CA MET A 17 7.69 -6.22 9.14
C MET A 17 8.07 -5.86 10.57
N ILE A 18 7.98 -6.82 11.49
CA ILE A 18 8.37 -6.72 12.89
C ILE A 18 9.54 -7.67 13.15
N GLN A 19 10.62 -7.11 13.68
CA GLN A 19 11.88 -7.81 13.93
C GLN A 19 12.45 -7.43 15.30
N LYS A 20 13.29 -8.29 15.89
CA LYS A 20 14.02 -7.94 17.10
C LYS A 20 15.29 -7.14 16.75
N PRO A 21 15.76 -6.22 17.61
CA PRO A 21 16.99 -5.48 17.38
C PRO A 21 18.25 -6.33 17.18
N ASP A 22 18.31 -7.49 17.83
CA ASP A 22 19.44 -8.44 17.78
C ASP A 22 19.46 -9.32 16.53
N GLN A 23 18.39 -9.31 15.73
CA GLN A 23 18.35 -10.10 14.49
C GLN A 23 19.31 -9.51 13.45
N PRO A 24 20.20 -10.34 12.87
CA PRO A 24 21.14 -9.87 11.84
C PRO A 24 20.44 -9.17 10.68
N GLY A 25 20.85 -7.93 10.40
CA GLY A 25 20.31 -7.11 9.31
C GLY A 25 18.93 -6.48 9.58
N ALA A 26 18.37 -6.63 10.78
CA ALA A 26 17.08 -6.00 11.14
C ALA A 26 17.23 -4.51 11.43
N LEU A 27 18.27 -4.11 12.16
CA LEU A 27 18.54 -2.73 12.50
C LEU A 27 19.11 -1.98 11.28
N VAL A 28 18.36 -1.01 10.76
CA VAL A 28 18.80 -0.13 9.66
C VAL A 28 19.04 1.30 10.11
N ALA A 29 18.60 1.64 11.32
CA ALA A 29 18.81 2.94 11.93
C ALA A 29 20.21 3.09 12.52
N ASP A 30 20.79 4.25 12.32
CA ASP A 30 22.11 4.59 12.85
C ASP A 30 21.98 5.26 14.22
N PHE A 31 22.15 4.48 15.29
CA PHE A 31 22.11 4.96 16.67
C PHE A 31 23.38 5.73 17.09
N SER A 32 24.40 5.82 16.23
CA SER A 32 25.57 6.69 16.48
C SER A 32 25.29 8.15 16.15
N LYS A 33 24.27 8.42 15.31
CA LYS A 33 23.85 9.77 14.96
C LYS A 33 23.03 10.43 16.07
N GLN A 34 23.34 11.70 16.35
CA GLN A 34 22.73 12.49 17.42
C GLN A 34 21.88 13.67 16.92
N ASP A 35 21.58 13.72 15.61
CA ASP A 35 20.92 14.82 14.89
C ASP A 35 19.62 15.29 15.59
N ILE A 36 18.87 14.31 16.08
CA ILE A 36 17.88 14.45 17.15
C ILE A 36 18.14 13.22 18.01
N SER A 37 18.91 13.37 19.09
CA SER A 37 19.26 12.23 19.96
C SER A 37 17.99 11.42 20.19
N PRO A 38 17.94 10.11 19.86
CA PRO A 38 16.79 9.32 20.18
C PRO A 38 16.55 9.49 21.69
N GLN A 39 15.31 9.76 22.09
CA GLN A 39 14.93 9.95 23.51
C GLN A 39 15.05 8.64 24.33
N PHE A 40 15.72 7.64 23.74
CA PHE A 40 15.92 6.28 24.22
C PHE A 40 17.17 5.71 23.53
N LYS A 41 17.75 4.68 24.12
CA LYS A 41 18.85 3.91 23.56
C LYS A 41 18.33 2.64 22.88
N LEU A 42 19.15 1.98 22.07
CA LEU A 42 18.75 0.71 21.44
C LEU A 42 18.34 -0.36 22.47
N GLU A 43 18.96 -0.37 23.65
CA GLU A 43 18.61 -1.26 24.77
C GLU A 43 17.17 -1.06 25.30
N ASP A 44 16.58 0.12 25.06
CA ASP A 44 15.19 0.38 25.40
C ASP A 44 14.23 -0.20 24.37
N VAL A 45 14.67 -0.60 23.19
CA VAL A 45 13.80 -1.08 22.11
C VAL A 45 13.55 -2.58 22.22
N ASP A 46 12.27 -2.97 22.28
CA ASP A 46 11.89 -4.38 22.31
C ASP A 46 11.67 -4.94 20.88
N LEU A 47 11.07 -4.15 19.98
CA LEU A 47 10.83 -4.54 18.59
C LEU A 47 11.07 -3.39 17.60
N LEU A 48 11.49 -3.75 16.40
CA LEU A 48 11.65 -2.88 15.23
C LEU A 48 10.46 -3.07 14.29
N LEU A 49 9.90 -1.97 13.78
CA LEU A 49 8.82 -1.97 12.79
C LEU A 49 9.27 -1.31 11.49
N GLY A 50 9.34 -2.10 10.42
CA GLY A 50 9.72 -1.70 9.08
C GLY A 50 11.24 -1.53 8.87
N SER A 51 11.66 -1.64 7.61
CA SER A 51 13.08 -1.58 7.22
C SER A 51 13.34 -0.94 5.84
N ARG A 52 12.31 -0.75 5.01
CA ARG A 52 12.46 -0.26 3.62
C ARG A 52 12.47 1.26 3.49
N PHE A 53 11.46 1.92 4.04
CA PHE A 53 11.25 3.37 3.89
C PHE A 53 11.64 4.12 5.16
N LYS A 54 11.19 3.56 6.28
CA LYS A 54 11.39 4.07 7.62
C LYS A 54 11.43 2.90 8.57
N GLN A 55 12.15 3.07 9.67
CA GLN A 55 12.15 2.13 10.78
C GLN A 55 11.60 2.84 12.01
N ARG A 56 10.66 2.19 12.69
CA ARG A 56 10.06 2.64 13.93
C ARG A 56 10.40 1.64 15.04
N PHE A 57 10.19 2.06 16.28
CA PHE A 57 10.67 1.35 17.45
C PHE A 57 9.52 1.17 18.43
N MET A 58 9.39 -0.03 18.97
CA MET A 58 8.33 -0.43 19.88
C MET A 58 8.93 -0.76 21.24
N LYS A 59 8.32 -0.23 22.30
CA LYS A 59 8.62 -0.54 23.69
C LYS A 59 7.51 -1.40 24.26
N LYS A 60 7.85 -2.49 24.95
CA LYS A 60 6.90 -3.30 25.71
C LYS A 60 6.64 -2.65 27.07
N ILE A 61 5.37 -2.46 27.42
CA ILE A 61 4.94 -1.97 28.74
C ILE A 61 3.77 -2.85 29.20
N GLY A 62 3.97 -3.62 30.27
CA GLY A 62 3.02 -4.66 30.66
C GLY A 62 2.88 -5.72 29.57
N ASP A 63 1.64 -5.98 29.13
CA ASP A 63 1.32 -7.00 28.13
C ASP A 63 1.17 -6.45 26.69
N ASP A 64 1.43 -5.16 26.47
CA ASP A 64 1.24 -4.47 25.19
C ASP A 64 2.54 -3.80 24.72
N TYR A 65 2.54 -3.33 23.47
CA TYR A 65 3.61 -2.53 22.90
C TYR A 65 3.14 -1.13 22.57
N TYR A 66 4.10 -0.22 22.54
CA TYR A 66 3.87 1.20 22.35
C TYR A 66 4.93 1.75 21.42
N MET A 67 4.50 2.59 20.46
CA MET A 67 5.39 3.17 19.47
C MET A 67 6.20 4.31 20.08
N LEU A 68 7.53 4.23 20.06
CA LEU A 68 8.39 5.32 20.49
C LEU A 68 8.24 6.53 19.55
N PRO A 69 8.38 7.78 20.07
CA PRO A 69 7.98 9.00 19.36
C PRO A 69 9.01 9.50 18.32
N ILE A 70 9.88 8.62 17.84
CA ILE A 70 10.86 8.92 16.79
C ILE A 70 10.89 7.77 15.77
N GLN A 71 11.25 8.10 14.55
CA GLN A 71 11.47 7.13 13.48
C GLN A 71 12.74 7.47 12.71
N TRP A 72 13.34 6.46 12.10
CA TRP A 72 14.48 6.60 11.21
C TRP A 72 14.01 6.67 9.75
N ASN A 73 14.47 7.66 8.98
CA ASN A 73 14.28 7.73 7.54
C ASN A 73 15.45 7.03 6.84
N VAL A 74 15.16 5.92 6.15
CA VAL A 74 16.19 5.09 5.52
C VAL A 74 16.88 5.81 4.36
N ALA A 75 16.13 6.61 3.59
CA ALA A 75 16.64 7.27 2.40
C ALA A 75 17.54 8.47 2.74
N THR A 76 17.10 9.33 3.67
CA THR A 76 17.87 10.53 4.05
C THR A 76 18.89 10.26 5.14
N LYS A 77 18.80 9.10 5.81
CA LYS A 77 19.64 8.72 6.96
C LYS A 77 19.51 9.71 8.11
N GLU A 78 18.28 10.13 8.40
CA GLU A 78 17.97 11.11 9.43
C GLU A 78 16.94 10.54 10.40
N TRP A 79 17.08 10.92 11.66
CA TRP A 79 16.04 10.77 12.66
C TRP A 79 14.93 11.79 12.39
N VAL A 80 13.66 11.41 12.59
CA VAL A 80 12.50 12.28 12.44
C VAL A 80 11.51 12.00 13.56
N LYS A 81 10.89 13.03 14.13
CA LYS A 81 9.81 12.86 15.12
C LYS A 81 8.67 12.02 14.52
N TYR A 82 8.26 10.99 15.23
CA TYR A 82 7.09 10.20 14.87
C TYR A 82 5.90 10.71 15.68
N PHE A 83 4.93 11.31 14.98
CA PHE A 83 3.65 11.65 15.58
C PHE A 83 2.54 11.38 14.55
N PRO A 84 1.55 10.52 14.87
CA PRO A 84 0.50 10.12 13.93
C PRO A 84 -0.57 11.20 13.72
N ARG A 85 -0.23 12.49 13.82
CA ARG A 85 -1.11 13.67 14.08
C ARG A 85 -2.42 13.73 13.27
N ASN A 86 -2.44 13.15 12.08
CA ASN A 86 -3.54 13.25 11.12
C ASN A 86 -4.33 11.94 10.95
N GLU A 87 -4.01 10.88 11.68
CA GLU A 87 -4.81 9.64 11.66
C GLU A 87 -6.16 9.85 12.37
N TRP A 88 -7.22 9.20 11.87
CA TRP A 88 -8.60 9.41 12.33
C TRP A 88 -8.82 9.10 13.82
N TRP A 89 -8.03 8.17 14.37
CA TRP A 89 -8.14 7.73 15.76
C TRP A 89 -7.36 8.62 16.72
N VAL A 90 -6.53 9.56 16.25
CA VAL A 90 -5.63 10.36 17.12
C VAL A 90 -6.38 11.15 18.17
N SER A 91 -7.54 11.72 17.81
CA SER A 91 -8.39 12.48 18.75
C SER A 91 -8.97 11.62 19.88
N GLN A 92 -8.92 10.30 19.75
CA GLN A 92 -9.43 9.35 20.75
C GLN A 92 -8.38 8.94 21.78
N TYR A 93 -7.11 9.33 21.59
CA TYR A 93 -6.00 8.96 22.48
C TYR A 93 -5.21 10.19 22.94
N PRO A 94 -4.70 10.19 24.19
CA PRO A 94 -3.77 11.22 24.65
C PRO A 94 -2.56 11.39 23.73
N GLU A 95 -1.92 12.56 23.76
CA GLU A 95 -0.71 12.83 22.96
C GLU A 95 0.48 11.93 23.34
N ASP A 96 0.54 11.53 24.61
CA ASP A 96 1.56 10.64 25.16
C ASP A 96 1.60 9.31 24.41
N TRP A 97 2.77 8.95 23.90
CA TRP A 97 2.94 7.73 23.11
C TRP A 97 2.69 6.46 23.95
N GLN A 98 2.94 6.50 25.25
CA GLN A 98 2.65 5.44 26.22
C GLN A 98 1.15 5.21 26.45
N LYS A 99 0.28 6.07 25.90
CA LYS A 99 -1.17 5.93 25.97
C LYS A 99 -1.77 5.42 24.65
N ARG A 100 -0.93 5.05 23.67
CA ARG A 100 -1.32 4.56 22.34
C ARG A 100 -0.84 3.12 22.12
N PRO A 101 -1.55 2.12 22.68
CA PRO A 101 -1.17 0.72 22.54
C PRO A 101 -1.25 0.22 21.10
N THR A 102 -0.33 -0.64 20.70
CA THR A 102 -0.26 -1.20 19.35
C THR A 102 -1.35 -2.25 19.13
N SER A 103 -1.81 -2.93 20.20
CA SER A 103 -2.91 -3.90 20.13
C SER A 103 -4.22 -3.32 19.57
N LYS A 104 -4.41 -2.00 19.68
CA LYS A 104 -5.58 -1.30 19.14
C LYS A 104 -5.37 -0.74 17.74
N LEU A 105 -4.13 -0.41 17.39
CA LEU A 105 -3.81 0.50 16.29
C LEU A 105 -2.96 -0.13 15.18
N CYS A 106 -2.24 -1.22 15.47
CA CYS A 106 -1.18 -1.74 14.60
C CYS A 106 -1.22 -3.27 14.49
N ASP A 107 -1.45 -3.97 15.60
CA ASP A 107 -1.15 -5.40 15.68
C ASP A 107 -2.09 -6.25 14.81
N GLY A 108 -3.33 -5.80 14.58
CA GLY A 108 -4.25 -6.48 13.65
C GLY A 108 -3.78 -6.49 12.20
N CYS A 109 -2.85 -5.61 11.80
CA CYS A 109 -2.24 -5.63 10.47
C CYS A 109 -0.81 -6.16 10.47
N HIS A 110 -0.15 -6.28 11.63
CA HIS A 110 1.27 -6.63 11.75
C HIS A 110 1.53 -7.94 12.53
N SER A 111 0.47 -8.67 12.87
CA SER A 111 0.53 -10.00 13.46
C SER A 111 -0.37 -10.98 12.71
N THR A 112 -0.20 -12.27 13.00
CA THR A 112 -1.03 -13.34 12.47
C THR A 112 -1.82 -14.01 13.59
N GLY A 113 -3.12 -14.20 13.37
CA GLY A 113 -4.01 -14.85 14.32
C GLY A 113 -4.61 -13.94 15.40
N LEU A 114 -4.48 -12.61 15.27
CA LEU A 114 -5.23 -11.67 16.10
C LEU A 114 -6.68 -11.54 15.60
N ILE A 115 -7.58 -12.32 16.18
CA ILE A 115 -9.00 -12.33 15.77
C ILE A 115 -9.81 -11.30 16.58
N GLY A 116 -9.41 -11.03 17.83
CA GLY A 116 -10.14 -10.19 18.77
C GLY A 116 -9.47 -8.85 19.09
N THR A 117 -9.71 -8.35 20.31
CA THR A 117 -9.24 -7.05 20.79
C THR A 117 -8.14 -7.12 21.84
N GLY A 118 -7.68 -8.33 22.17
CA GLY A 118 -6.62 -8.56 23.15
C GLY A 118 -5.22 -8.34 22.57
N THR A 119 -4.21 -8.77 23.32
CA THR A 119 -2.78 -8.72 22.96
C THR A 119 -2.24 -10.08 22.51
N THR A 120 -3.10 -11.10 22.41
CA THR A 120 -2.72 -12.47 22.05
C THR A 120 -2.92 -12.72 20.56
N PHE A 121 -1.86 -13.15 19.90
CA PHE A 121 -1.80 -13.59 18.51
C PHE A 121 -0.83 -14.77 18.41
N ILE A 122 -0.80 -15.45 17.27
CA ILE A 122 -0.02 -16.70 17.09
C ILE A 122 1.44 -16.39 16.77
N GLU A 123 1.68 -15.45 15.85
CA GLU A 123 3.03 -15.01 15.51
C GLU A 123 3.05 -13.56 15.04
N TRP A 124 4.19 -12.90 15.22
CA TRP A 124 4.45 -11.61 14.58
C TRP A 124 4.57 -11.78 13.07
N ASN A 125 4.43 -10.67 12.35
CA ASN A 125 4.49 -10.58 10.89
C ASN A 125 3.23 -11.10 10.19
N ILE A 126 3.18 -10.84 8.87
CA ILE A 126 2.10 -11.26 7.99
C ILE A 126 2.50 -12.65 7.48
N ALA A 127 2.15 -13.67 8.25
CA ALA A 127 2.45 -15.06 7.97
C ALA A 127 1.33 -15.72 7.15
N CYS A 128 1.45 -17.02 6.93
CA CYS A 128 0.58 -17.77 6.01
C CYS A 128 -0.90 -17.58 6.36
N GLU A 129 -1.24 -17.73 7.64
CA GLU A 129 -2.62 -17.74 8.13
C GLU A 129 -3.26 -16.34 8.11
N ALA A 130 -2.48 -15.25 7.99
CA ALA A 130 -3.03 -13.90 7.81
C ALA A 130 -3.80 -13.77 6.48
N CYS A 131 -3.41 -14.57 5.46
CA CYS A 131 -4.08 -14.59 4.16
C CYS A 131 -4.86 -15.88 3.89
N HIS A 132 -4.47 -16.99 4.54
CA HIS A 132 -5.07 -18.31 4.32
C HIS A 132 -6.04 -18.76 5.42
N GLY A 133 -6.19 -17.95 6.49
CA GLY A 133 -6.97 -18.30 7.67
C GLY A 133 -6.30 -19.40 8.52
N PRO A 134 -6.95 -19.82 9.62
CA PRO A 134 -6.42 -20.85 10.51
C PRO A 134 -6.15 -22.17 9.78
N GLY A 135 -4.90 -22.65 9.85
CA GLY A 135 -4.40 -23.80 9.11
C GLY A 135 -4.38 -25.10 9.92
N ALA A 136 -4.73 -25.09 11.21
CA ALA A 136 -4.65 -26.27 12.07
C ALA A 136 -5.40 -27.49 11.51
N GLY A 137 -6.68 -27.32 11.12
CA GLY A 137 -7.48 -28.40 10.53
C GLY A 137 -6.98 -28.86 9.16
N HIS A 138 -6.33 -27.97 8.41
CA HIS A 138 -5.65 -28.33 7.17
C HIS A 138 -4.39 -29.16 7.43
N ALA A 139 -3.54 -28.73 8.37
CA ALA A 139 -2.33 -29.45 8.74
C ALA A 139 -2.63 -30.85 9.27
N GLU A 140 -3.63 -30.99 10.15
CA GLU A 140 -4.08 -32.28 10.67
C GLU A 140 -4.61 -33.21 9.57
N ALA A 141 -5.41 -32.67 8.65
CA ALA A 141 -5.92 -33.43 7.52
C ALA A 141 -4.82 -33.86 6.56
N GLU A 142 -3.81 -33.01 6.27
CA GLU A 142 -2.66 -33.39 5.44
C GLU A 142 -1.82 -34.50 6.11
N LEU A 143 -1.67 -34.47 7.44
CA LEU A 143 -0.98 -35.53 8.19
C LEU A 143 -1.74 -36.85 8.16
N SER A 144 -3.07 -36.80 8.24
CA SER A 144 -3.93 -37.99 8.35
C SER A 144 -4.22 -38.63 6.98
N LEU A 145 -4.47 -37.81 5.95
CA LEU A 145 -4.85 -38.28 4.61
C LEU A 145 -3.63 -38.48 3.70
N GLY A 146 -2.55 -37.74 3.94
CA GLY A 146 -1.38 -37.61 3.08
C GLY A 146 -1.49 -36.40 2.12
N PRO A 147 -0.34 -35.85 1.65
CA PRO A 147 -0.27 -34.63 0.85
C PRO A 147 -1.24 -34.61 -0.35
N GLY A 148 -2.09 -33.58 -0.41
CA GLY A 148 -2.93 -33.28 -1.58
C GLY A 148 -4.20 -34.13 -1.70
N LYS A 149 -4.54 -34.94 -0.69
CA LYS A 149 -5.71 -35.84 -0.69
C LYS A 149 -6.98 -35.25 -0.06
N GLY A 150 -7.19 -33.93 -0.20
CA GLY A 150 -8.44 -33.27 0.17
C GLY A 150 -8.38 -32.27 1.31
N ALA A 151 -7.24 -32.13 1.99
CA ALA A 151 -7.07 -31.15 3.07
C ALA A 151 -7.07 -29.69 2.58
N GLY A 152 -6.91 -29.44 1.29
CA GLY A 152 -7.03 -28.09 0.71
C GLY A 152 -8.42 -27.46 0.81
N THR A 153 -9.45 -28.22 1.23
CA THR A 153 -10.79 -27.68 1.54
C THR A 153 -10.89 -27.11 2.97
N LYS A 154 -9.88 -27.38 3.81
CA LYS A 154 -9.83 -26.96 5.22
C LYS A 154 -9.01 -25.69 5.44
N ILE A 155 -8.59 -25.02 4.37
CA ILE A 155 -7.84 -23.77 4.41
C ILE A 155 -8.27 -22.90 3.24
N VAL A 156 -8.25 -21.58 3.44
CA VAL A 156 -8.63 -20.63 2.39
C VAL A 156 -7.54 -20.59 1.34
N ASN A 157 -7.92 -20.61 0.08
CA ASN A 157 -7.02 -20.28 -1.02
C ASN A 157 -7.56 -19.02 -1.72
N PRO A 158 -6.93 -17.85 -1.55
CA PRO A 158 -7.37 -16.61 -2.18
C PRO A 158 -7.53 -16.69 -3.70
N ALA A 159 -6.77 -17.56 -4.38
CA ALA A 159 -6.90 -17.76 -5.83
C ALA A 159 -8.24 -18.41 -6.25
N LYS A 160 -8.89 -19.14 -5.33
CA LYS A 160 -10.20 -19.78 -5.55
C LYS A 160 -11.38 -18.91 -5.14
N LEU A 161 -11.13 -17.74 -4.53
CA LEU A 161 -12.19 -16.82 -4.14
C LEU A 161 -12.67 -15.98 -5.35
N PRO A 162 -13.94 -15.51 -5.33
CA PRO A 162 -14.38 -14.39 -6.15
C PRO A 162 -13.44 -13.18 -6.01
N PHE A 163 -13.33 -12.34 -7.06
CA PHE A 163 -12.27 -11.32 -7.12
C PHE A 163 -12.35 -10.28 -6.00
N ASP A 164 -13.56 -9.92 -5.58
CA ASP A 164 -13.84 -9.03 -4.45
C ASP A 164 -13.30 -9.66 -3.15
N ARG A 165 -13.70 -10.90 -2.85
CA ARG A 165 -13.24 -11.64 -1.66
C ARG A 165 -11.73 -11.91 -1.69
N ALA A 166 -11.16 -12.15 -2.87
CA ALA A 166 -9.72 -12.33 -3.05
C ALA A 166 -8.94 -11.04 -2.76
N ASN A 167 -9.48 -9.88 -3.16
CA ASN A 167 -8.88 -8.58 -2.90
C ASN A 167 -9.07 -8.14 -1.44
N ASP A 168 -10.19 -8.49 -0.80
CA ASP A 168 -10.46 -8.24 0.62
C ASP A 168 -9.35 -8.77 1.54
N VAL A 169 -8.75 -9.93 1.18
CA VAL A 169 -7.60 -10.51 1.88
C VAL A 169 -6.41 -9.56 1.94
N CYS A 170 -6.24 -8.70 0.93
CA CYS A 170 -5.18 -7.68 0.91
C CYS A 170 -5.65 -6.38 1.56
N PHE A 171 -6.92 -6.01 1.34
CA PHE A 171 -7.52 -4.77 1.83
C PHE A 171 -7.66 -4.72 3.35
N GLN A 172 -7.73 -5.86 4.05
CA GLN A 172 -7.73 -5.88 5.51
C GLN A 172 -6.58 -5.04 6.12
N CYS A 173 -5.44 -4.91 5.41
CA CYS A 173 -4.31 -4.07 5.80
C CYS A 173 -4.06 -2.89 4.85
N HIS A 174 -4.20 -3.09 3.53
CA HIS A 174 -3.82 -2.13 2.48
C HIS A 174 -4.93 -1.16 2.05
N LEU A 175 -6.00 -1.09 2.83
CA LEU A 175 -7.09 -0.14 2.66
C LEU A 175 -7.25 0.71 3.93
N ALA A 176 -7.05 2.01 3.78
CA ALA A 176 -7.37 2.97 4.82
C ALA A 176 -8.88 2.99 5.02
N GLY A 177 -9.27 2.93 6.28
CA GLY A 177 -10.65 2.69 6.66
C GLY A 177 -10.87 2.98 8.13
N ARG A 178 -12.14 2.88 8.52
CA ARG A 178 -12.62 3.07 9.88
C ARG A 178 -13.50 1.86 10.25
N PRO A 179 -13.69 1.58 11.55
CA PRO A 179 -14.74 0.68 11.97
C PRO A 179 -16.09 1.09 11.35
N PRO A 180 -16.94 0.14 10.94
CA PRO A 180 -18.29 0.45 10.48
C PRO A 180 -19.11 1.17 11.56
N GLU A 181 -20.11 1.94 11.12
CA GLU A 181 -21.05 2.58 12.05
C GLU A 181 -21.72 1.51 12.95
N GLY A 182 -21.81 1.79 14.25
CA GLY A 182 -22.33 0.84 15.23
C GLY A 182 -21.38 -0.33 15.56
N SER A 183 -20.13 -0.31 15.08
CA SER A 183 -19.13 -1.33 15.46
C SER A 183 -18.96 -1.42 16.98
N LYS A 184 -18.87 -2.67 17.49
CA LYS A 184 -18.53 -2.95 18.89
C LYS A 184 -17.09 -2.52 19.24
N TYR A 185 -16.27 -2.21 18.24
CA TYR A 185 -14.86 -1.91 18.37
C TYR A 185 -14.51 -0.58 17.67
N PRO A 186 -15.07 0.55 18.11
CA PRO A 186 -14.93 1.85 17.42
C PRO A 186 -13.53 2.46 17.54
N ASP A 187 -12.69 1.94 18.42
CA ASP A 187 -11.34 2.43 18.72
C ASP A 187 -10.22 1.65 18.01
N ARG A 188 -10.57 0.78 17.05
CA ARG A 188 -9.65 -0.14 16.37
C ARG A 188 -9.35 0.26 14.93
N ASP A 189 -8.07 0.33 14.58
CA ASP A 189 -7.61 0.65 13.21
C ASP A 189 -7.30 -0.60 12.35
N TYR A 190 -8.08 -1.66 12.55
CA TYR A 190 -8.02 -2.91 11.80
C TYR A 190 -9.40 -3.60 11.83
N PRO A 191 -9.70 -4.53 10.89
CA PRO A 191 -11.00 -5.21 10.83
C PRO A 191 -11.10 -6.33 11.87
N VAL A 192 -11.47 -6.00 13.10
CA VAL A 192 -11.62 -6.98 14.20
C VAL A 192 -12.59 -8.09 13.81
N GLY A 193 -12.16 -9.35 13.90
CA GLY A 193 -12.98 -10.53 13.62
C GLY A 193 -13.08 -10.93 12.15
N TYR A 194 -12.43 -10.21 11.24
CA TYR A 194 -12.37 -10.60 9.83
C TYR A 194 -11.54 -11.87 9.65
N MET A 195 -12.06 -12.82 8.85
CA MET A 195 -11.29 -13.96 8.36
C MET A 195 -11.12 -13.90 6.83
N PRO A 196 -9.99 -14.39 6.29
CA PRO A 196 -9.82 -14.47 4.85
C PRO A 196 -10.98 -15.21 4.16
N GLY A 197 -11.57 -14.58 3.15
CA GLY A 197 -12.76 -15.09 2.46
C GLY A 197 -14.08 -14.48 2.93
N ASP A 198 -14.12 -13.82 4.09
CA ASP A 198 -15.28 -13.03 4.52
C ASP A 198 -15.45 -11.77 3.66
N ASP A 199 -16.64 -11.19 3.75
CA ASP A 199 -16.94 -9.87 3.21
C ASP A 199 -16.38 -8.78 4.13
N LEU A 200 -15.28 -8.14 3.73
CA LEU A 200 -14.57 -7.15 4.53
C LEU A 200 -15.46 -5.95 4.92
N SER A 201 -16.46 -5.62 4.11
CA SER A 201 -17.36 -4.48 4.36
C SER A 201 -18.12 -4.57 5.69
N LYS A 202 -18.29 -5.79 6.22
CA LYS A 202 -18.90 -6.05 7.53
C LYS A 202 -18.02 -5.67 8.71
N TYR A 203 -16.71 -5.52 8.48
CA TYR A 203 -15.69 -5.33 9.52
C TYR A 203 -14.94 -4.02 9.36
N ARG A 204 -14.93 -3.42 8.16
CA ARG A 204 -14.23 -2.16 7.87
C ARG A 204 -14.91 -1.40 6.75
N SER A 205 -15.17 -0.12 7.01
CA SER A 205 -15.61 0.83 6.00
C SER A 205 -14.37 1.52 5.40
N PRO A 206 -14.29 1.69 4.06
CA PRO A 206 -13.27 2.53 3.45
C PRO A 206 -13.27 3.93 4.03
N ALA A 207 -12.09 4.57 4.04
CA ALA A 207 -11.99 5.96 4.45
C ALA A 207 -12.92 6.83 3.58
N PRO A 208 -13.63 7.82 4.17
CA PRO A 208 -14.54 8.68 3.43
C PRO A 208 -13.84 9.35 2.25
N SER A 209 -14.47 9.26 1.08
CA SER A 209 -13.97 9.90 -0.13
C SER A 209 -14.31 11.38 -0.12
N PRO A 210 -13.34 12.29 -0.33
CA PRO A 210 -13.57 13.73 -0.30
C PRO A 210 -14.26 14.29 -1.55
N VAL A 211 -14.51 13.47 -2.57
CA VAL A 211 -14.93 13.94 -3.92
C VAL A 211 -16.18 14.81 -3.88
N MET A 212 -17.14 14.50 -3.01
CA MET A 212 -18.37 15.27 -2.86
C MET A 212 -18.18 16.61 -2.14
N GLU A 213 -17.16 16.70 -1.29
CA GLU A 213 -16.91 17.83 -0.39
C GLU A 213 -15.84 18.79 -0.95
N SER A 214 -15.15 18.39 -2.01
CA SER A 214 -14.11 19.17 -2.73
C SER A 214 -12.97 19.69 -1.84
N HIS A 215 -12.74 19.07 -0.69
CA HIS A 215 -11.61 19.36 0.20
C HIS A 215 -10.62 18.19 0.22
N GLU A 216 -9.35 18.44 0.47
CA GLU A 216 -8.42 17.33 0.68
C GLU A 216 -8.67 16.66 2.03
N SER A 217 -8.38 15.36 2.15
CA SER A 217 -8.36 14.65 3.43
C SER A 217 -6.95 14.22 3.80
N HIS A 218 -6.81 13.54 4.93
CA HIS A 218 -5.54 12.92 5.29
C HIS A 218 -5.17 11.80 4.28
N GLU A 219 -6.18 11.04 3.85
CA GLU A 219 -6.05 9.90 2.96
C GLU A 219 -5.98 10.27 1.47
N PHE A 220 -6.68 11.32 1.05
CA PHE A 220 -6.98 11.58 -0.36
C PHE A 220 -6.76 13.04 -0.78
N PHE A 221 -6.38 13.25 -2.04
CA PHE A 221 -6.55 14.50 -2.76
C PHE A 221 -8.04 14.77 -3.02
N LYS A 222 -8.41 15.99 -3.44
CA LYS A 222 -9.81 16.41 -3.68
C LYS A 222 -10.56 15.50 -4.67
N ASP A 223 -9.83 14.88 -5.59
CA ASP A 223 -10.35 14.00 -6.63
C ASP A 223 -10.45 12.53 -6.21
N GLY A 224 -10.19 12.22 -4.93
CA GLY A 224 -10.28 10.87 -4.36
C GLY A 224 -9.03 10.01 -4.57
N ILE A 225 -7.97 10.53 -5.21
CA ILE A 225 -6.70 9.80 -5.36
C ILE A 225 -5.93 9.82 -4.05
N SER A 226 -5.30 8.70 -3.71
CA SER A 226 -4.56 8.53 -2.47
C SER A 226 -3.35 9.47 -2.33
N ARG A 227 -3.24 10.06 -1.14
CA ARG A 227 -2.20 11.03 -0.74
C ARG A 227 -1.15 10.45 0.19
N LYS A 228 -1.30 9.20 0.63
CA LYS A 228 -0.40 8.52 1.59
C LYS A 228 -0.29 7.02 1.29
N ASN A 229 0.71 6.39 1.92
CA ASN A 229 0.78 4.91 1.95
C ASN A 229 -0.39 4.29 2.72
N ARG A 230 -0.64 2.99 2.47
CA ARG A 230 -1.74 2.18 3.04
C ARG A 230 -3.13 2.52 2.47
N ASN A 231 -3.17 3.07 1.25
CA ASN A 231 -4.41 3.41 0.56
C ASN A 231 -4.52 2.75 -0.83
N GLN A 232 -3.66 1.76 -1.13
CA GLN A 232 -3.66 1.10 -2.43
C GLN A 232 -5.02 0.47 -2.75
N GLY A 233 -5.70 -0.10 -1.74
CA GLY A 233 -7.06 -0.63 -1.92
C GLY A 233 -8.09 0.46 -2.22
N ASN A 234 -7.99 1.63 -1.59
CA ASN A 234 -8.91 2.75 -1.84
C ASN A 234 -8.80 3.26 -3.29
N ASP A 235 -7.58 3.36 -3.81
CA ASP A 235 -7.32 3.66 -5.22
C ASP A 235 -7.82 2.53 -6.13
N PHE A 236 -7.49 1.29 -5.81
CA PHE A 236 -7.70 0.15 -6.70
C PHE A 236 -9.20 -0.18 -6.87
N ILE A 237 -10.02 -0.08 -5.82
CA ILE A 237 -11.47 -0.34 -5.91
C ILE A 237 -12.17 0.60 -6.91
N GLN A 238 -11.65 1.81 -7.09
CA GLN A 238 -12.17 2.79 -8.04
C GLN A 238 -11.67 2.54 -9.48
N SER A 239 -10.73 1.62 -9.66
CA SER A 239 -10.07 1.40 -10.94
C SER A 239 -10.88 0.54 -11.91
N LYS A 240 -10.57 0.69 -13.20
CA LYS A 240 -11.09 -0.20 -14.25
C LYS A 240 -10.56 -1.63 -14.13
N MET A 241 -9.39 -1.80 -13.52
CA MET A 241 -8.83 -3.13 -13.28
C MET A 241 -9.69 -3.89 -12.28
N TYR A 242 -10.08 -3.25 -11.18
CA TYR A 242 -10.95 -3.85 -10.19
C TYR A 242 -12.32 -4.20 -10.76
N SER A 243 -12.96 -3.29 -11.52
CA SER A 243 -14.26 -3.58 -12.15
C SER A 243 -14.20 -4.67 -13.23
N ARG A 244 -13.00 -5.03 -13.71
CA ARG A 244 -12.76 -6.16 -14.63
C ARG A 244 -12.35 -7.45 -13.92
N GLY A 245 -12.37 -7.47 -12.59
CA GLY A 245 -12.09 -8.67 -11.80
C GLY A 245 -10.61 -8.96 -11.55
N ILE A 246 -9.72 -7.98 -11.79
CA ILE A 246 -8.29 -8.12 -11.52
C ILE A 246 -8.04 -8.14 -10.01
N LYS A 247 -7.15 -9.03 -9.59
CA LYS A 247 -6.78 -9.29 -8.20
C LYS A 247 -5.41 -8.73 -7.89
N CYS A 248 -5.14 -8.38 -6.63
CA CYS A 248 -3.83 -7.86 -6.22
C CYS A 248 -2.69 -8.81 -6.63
N PHE A 249 -2.93 -10.13 -6.51
CA PHE A 249 -1.94 -11.14 -6.86
C PHE A 249 -1.85 -11.48 -8.36
N ASP A 250 -2.65 -10.83 -9.21
CA ASP A 250 -2.40 -10.83 -10.66
C ASP A 250 -1.23 -9.91 -11.01
N CYS A 251 -0.75 -9.10 -10.05
CA CYS A 251 0.46 -8.26 -10.15
C CYS A 251 1.53 -8.61 -9.10
N HIS A 252 1.10 -8.95 -7.88
CA HIS A 252 1.98 -9.23 -6.75
C HIS A 252 2.09 -10.74 -6.44
N ASN A 253 3.28 -11.21 -6.10
CA ASN A 253 3.55 -12.54 -5.59
C ASN A 253 3.71 -12.49 -4.06
N PRO A 254 2.68 -12.85 -3.27
CA PRO A 254 2.76 -12.84 -1.81
C PRO A 254 3.80 -13.82 -1.25
N HIS A 255 4.26 -14.78 -2.06
CA HIS A 255 5.19 -15.83 -1.68
C HIS A 255 6.61 -15.59 -2.20
N SER A 256 6.95 -14.40 -2.71
CA SER A 256 8.32 -14.15 -3.18
C SER A 256 8.73 -12.68 -3.09
N GLY A 257 9.87 -12.44 -2.46
CA GLY A 257 10.56 -11.15 -2.46
C GLY A 257 11.54 -10.96 -3.62
N LYS A 258 11.52 -11.82 -4.66
CA LYS A 258 12.49 -11.79 -5.77
C LYS A 258 12.57 -10.43 -6.46
N TYR A 259 11.43 -9.77 -6.64
CA TYR A 259 11.36 -8.43 -7.21
C TYR A 259 10.83 -7.42 -6.19
N THR A 260 11.26 -6.17 -6.33
CA THR A 260 10.79 -5.06 -5.51
C THR A 260 9.27 -4.94 -5.55
N ALA A 261 8.66 -4.59 -4.40
CA ALA A 261 7.21 -4.57 -4.22
C ALA A 261 6.53 -5.93 -4.43
N MET A 262 7.33 -7.02 -4.40
CA MET A 262 6.84 -8.38 -4.56
C MET A 262 6.05 -8.57 -5.86
N VAL A 263 6.42 -7.91 -6.96
CA VAL A 263 5.79 -8.20 -8.26
C VAL A 263 6.26 -9.56 -8.78
N TYR A 264 5.48 -10.26 -9.62
CA TYR A 264 5.93 -11.53 -10.22
C TYR A 264 6.76 -11.33 -11.49
N LYS A 265 6.72 -10.13 -12.10
CA LYS A 265 7.52 -9.71 -13.26
C LYS A 265 8.04 -8.28 -13.08
N PRO A 266 9.29 -7.97 -13.47
CA PRO A 266 9.86 -6.63 -13.30
C PRO A 266 9.52 -5.68 -14.46
N GLY A 267 9.44 -4.38 -14.16
CA GLY A 267 9.28 -3.32 -15.16
C GLY A 267 8.04 -3.48 -16.04
N ASN A 268 8.16 -3.09 -17.32
CA ASN A 268 7.05 -3.11 -18.27
C ASN A 268 6.52 -4.52 -18.55
N SER A 269 7.33 -5.56 -18.37
CA SER A 269 6.92 -6.95 -18.64
C SER A 269 5.72 -7.39 -17.79
N LEU A 270 5.51 -6.76 -16.63
CA LEU A 270 4.31 -6.94 -15.83
C LEU A 270 3.06 -6.45 -16.58
N CYS A 271 3.02 -5.17 -16.93
CA CYS A 271 1.88 -4.54 -17.60
C CYS A 271 1.61 -5.17 -18.98
N LEU A 272 2.68 -5.42 -19.74
CA LEU A 272 2.61 -5.98 -21.09
C LEU A 272 2.15 -7.45 -21.13
N THR A 273 2.00 -8.11 -19.97
CA THR A 273 1.36 -9.43 -19.93
C THR A 273 -0.10 -9.35 -20.38
N CYS A 274 -0.79 -8.24 -20.10
CA CYS A 274 -2.16 -7.99 -20.56
C CYS A 274 -2.25 -6.86 -21.59
N HIS A 275 -1.31 -5.91 -21.58
CA HIS A 275 -1.27 -4.72 -22.44
C HIS A 275 -0.27 -4.85 -23.59
N GLY A 276 -0.02 -6.06 -24.09
CA GLY A 276 0.87 -6.27 -25.25
C GLY A 276 0.29 -5.71 -26.56
N ALA A 277 1.11 -5.67 -27.61
CA ALA A 277 0.78 -5.05 -28.91
C ALA A 277 -0.51 -5.58 -29.57
N ASN A 278 -0.91 -6.83 -29.30
CA ASN A 278 -2.11 -7.45 -29.86
C ASN A 278 -3.33 -7.40 -28.92
N SER A 279 -3.25 -6.65 -27.82
CA SER A 279 -4.32 -6.51 -26.85
C SER A 279 -5.13 -5.24 -27.12
N LEU A 280 -6.45 -5.32 -27.06
CA LEU A 280 -7.33 -4.15 -27.08
C LEU A 280 -7.08 -3.18 -25.92
N ALA A 281 -6.47 -3.68 -24.82
CA ALA A 281 -6.09 -2.85 -23.69
C ALA A 281 -4.68 -2.25 -23.87
N GLY A 282 -3.87 -2.75 -24.81
CA GLY A 282 -2.52 -2.29 -25.06
C GLY A 282 -2.45 -0.89 -25.69
N PRO A 283 -1.27 -0.26 -25.69
CA PRO A 283 -1.06 0.98 -26.44
C PRO A 283 -1.31 0.71 -27.94
N PRO A 284 -2.02 1.61 -28.65
CA PRO A 284 -2.31 1.42 -30.08
C PRO A 284 -1.07 1.65 -30.97
N GLU A 285 -0.04 2.31 -30.45
CA GLU A 285 1.20 2.56 -31.18
C GLU A 285 2.07 1.29 -31.32
N VAL A 286 2.92 1.26 -32.35
CA VAL A 286 3.78 0.11 -32.67
C VAL A 286 4.92 -0.03 -31.65
N SER A 287 5.45 1.09 -31.18
CA SER A 287 6.57 1.13 -30.25
C SER A 287 6.25 1.84 -28.94
N ILE A 288 6.96 1.46 -27.88
CA ILE A 288 6.86 2.15 -26.59
C ILE A 288 7.32 3.62 -26.68
N SER A 289 8.24 3.94 -27.59
CA SER A 289 8.71 5.32 -27.77
C SER A 289 7.66 6.20 -28.42
N GLU A 290 6.87 5.69 -29.37
CA GLU A 290 5.69 6.39 -29.90
C GLU A 290 4.61 6.51 -28.83
N HIS A 291 4.40 5.46 -28.01
CA HIS A 291 3.44 5.53 -26.92
C HIS A 291 3.89 6.41 -25.75
N THR A 292 5.16 6.73 -25.58
CA THR A 292 5.60 7.49 -24.38
C THR A 292 6.22 8.82 -24.73
N HIS A 293 6.59 9.03 -25.99
CA HIS A 293 7.38 10.18 -26.47
C HIS A 293 8.73 10.31 -25.75
N HIS A 294 9.26 9.17 -25.29
CA HIS A 294 10.55 9.04 -24.64
C HIS A 294 11.40 7.97 -25.34
N LYS A 295 12.73 8.02 -25.12
CA LYS A 295 13.62 6.94 -25.57
C LYS A 295 13.24 5.64 -24.87
N ALA A 296 13.19 4.54 -25.62
CA ALA A 296 12.66 3.26 -25.14
C ALA A 296 13.30 2.73 -23.85
N ASP A 297 14.58 3.05 -23.63
CA ASP A 297 15.38 2.65 -22.47
C ASP A 297 15.36 3.67 -21.31
N SER A 298 14.66 4.79 -21.47
CA SER A 298 14.58 5.84 -20.45
C SER A 298 13.54 5.51 -19.37
N PRO A 299 13.67 6.12 -18.16
CA PRO A 299 12.64 6.02 -17.13
C PRO A 299 11.25 6.47 -17.60
N GLY A 300 11.17 7.41 -18.55
CA GLY A 300 9.91 7.90 -19.12
C GLY A 300 9.16 6.85 -19.95
N SER A 301 9.84 5.79 -20.39
CA SER A 301 9.21 4.65 -21.08
C SER A 301 8.78 3.53 -20.13
N LEU A 302 8.88 3.71 -18.80
CA LEU A 302 8.34 2.76 -17.83
C LEU A 302 6.85 3.02 -17.58
N CYS A 303 5.99 2.02 -17.82
CA CYS A 303 4.52 2.15 -17.69
C CYS A 303 4.11 2.71 -16.32
N MET A 304 4.79 2.28 -15.26
CA MET A 304 4.51 2.67 -13.88
C MET A 304 4.83 4.13 -13.57
N GLU A 305 5.73 4.79 -14.31
CA GLU A 305 6.06 6.19 -14.01
C GLU A 305 4.93 7.15 -14.41
N CYS A 306 4.12 6.78 -15.42
CA CYS A 306 2.93 7.53 -15.82
C CYS A 306 1.64 7.00 -15.19
N HIS A 307 1.43 5.67 -15.20
CA HIS A 307 0.17 5.05 -14.77
C HIS A 307 0.11 4.70 -13.28
N MET A 308 1.26 4.69 -12.59
CA MET A 308 1.35 4.49 -11.13
C MET A 308 2.32 5.51 -10.50
N PRO A 309 2.09 6.81 -10.70
CA PRO A 309 3.05 7.82 -10.32
C PRO A 309 3.20 7.88 -8.81
N ARG A 310 4.38 8.30 -8.38
CA ARG A 310 4.70 8.50 -6.97
C ARG A 310 4.09 9.83 -6.53
N ILE A 311 2.94 9.77 -5.89
CA ILE A 311 2.17 10.94 -5.45
C ILE A 311 1.70 10.83 -4.00
N GLY A 312 1.71 9.62 -3.42
CA GLY A 312 1.36 9.42 -2.03
C GLY A 312 2.56 9.74 -1.12
N LYS A 313 2.44 10.74 -0.24
CA LYS A 313 3.50 11.13 0.70
C LYS A 313 3.61 10.11 1.83
N ASN A 314 4.84 9.68 2.14
CA ASN A 314 5.11 8.69 3.20
C ASN A 314 5.78 9.30 4.46
N GLY A 315 5.85 10.64 4.51
CA GLY A 315 6.61 11.40 5.51
C GLY A 315 8.14 11.33 5.34
N VAL A 316 8.62 10.75 4.23
CA VAL A 316 10.03 10.58 3.84
C VAL A 316 10.17 10.67 2.32
N ALA A 317 11.39 10.82 1.80
CA ALA A 317 11.74 10.97 0.37
C ALA A 317 11.52 9.71 -0.50
N LEU A 318 10.49 8.92 -0.22
CA LEU A 318 10.06 7.77 -0.98
C LEU A 318 8.53 7.71 -0.94
N GLU A 319 7.92 8.35 -1.92
CA GLU A 319 6.47 8.41 -2.10
C GLU A 319 5.89 7.06 -2.57
N SER A 320 4.68 6.75 -2.13
CA SER A 320 3.91 5.60 -2.57
C SER A 320 3.35 5.83 -3.97
N ARG A 321 3.32 4.72 -4.74
CA ARG A 321 2.73 4.70 -6.08
C ARG A 321 1.21 4.59 -5.99
N SER A 322 0.51 5.43 -6.75
CA SER A 322 -0.94 5.32 -6.90
C SER A 322 -1.31 4.00 -7.59
N HIS A 323 -2.47 3.47 -7.23
CA HIS A 323 -3.09 2.28 -7.84
C HIS A 323 -4.44 2.63 -8.49
N CYS A 324 -4.66 3.90 -8.85
CA CYS A 324 -5.96 4.34 -9.33
C CYS A 324 -6.30 3.76 -10.71
N PHE A 325 -5.28 3.51 -11.57
CA PHE A 325 -5.40 2.96 -12.93
C PHE A 325 -6.62 3.47 -13.71
N ASN A 326 -7.00 4.73 -13.50
CA ASN A 326 -8.16 5.32 -14.14
C ASN A 326 -7.81 5.70 -15.60
N PHE A 327 -8.83 5.95 -16.42
CA PHE A 327 -8.70 6.17 -17.87
C PHE A 327 -7.65 7.22 -18.28
N ASP A 328 -7.40 8.23 -17.44
CA ASP A 328 -6.54 9.36 -17.77
C ASP A 328 -5.25 9.41 -16.97
N PHE A 329 -4.86 8.31 -16.29
CA PHE A 329 -3.77 8.29 -15.30
C PHE A 329 -3.81 9.51 -14.37
N VAL A 330 -2.72 9.87 -13.69
CA VAL A 330 -2.66 11.09 -12.88
C VAL A 330 -2.12 12.22 -13.75
N SER A 331 -2.97 12.75 -14.63
CA SER A 331 -2.59 13.73 -15.65
C SER A 331 -2.38 15.15 -15.09
N PRO A 332 -1.64 16.01 -15.82
CA PRO A 332 -1.55 17.44 -15.53
C PRO A 332 -2.91 18.16 -15.50
N GLU A 333 -3.91 17.68 -16.25
CA GLU A 333 -5.26 18.27 -16.21
C GLU A 333 -5.85 18.19 -14.80
N ARG A 334 -5.64 17.06 -14.13
CA ARG A 334 -6.11 16.89 -12.76
C ARG A 334 -5.37 17.79 -11.78
N THR A 335 -4.09 18.10 -12.01
CA THR A 335 -3.39 19.14 -11.25
C THR A 335 -4.06 20.49 -11.40
N VAL A 336 -4.42 20.89 -12.63
CA VAL A 336 -5.11 22.18 -12.86
C VAL A 336 -6.45 22.24 -12.12
N ILE A 337 -7.24 21.16 -12.19
CA ILE A 337 -8.60 21.15 -11.63
C ILE A 337 -8.61 20.96 -10.10
N TYR A 338 -7.71 20.12 -9.57
CA TYR A 338 -7.79 19.62 -8.20
C TYR A 338 -6.59 19.96 -7.33
N ASP A 339 -5.57 20.63 -7.88
CA ASP A 339 -4.36 21.07 -7.16
C ASP A 339 -3.60 19.91 -6.48
N HIS A 340 -3.30 18.85 -7.24
CA HIS A 340 -2.47 17.73 -6.78
C HIS A 340 -1.32 17.41 -7.75
N PRO A 341 -0.25 16.69 -7.33
CA PRO A 341 0.86 16.31 -8.21
C PRO A 341 0.41 15.44 -9.39
N ASN A 342 1.01 15.62 -10.56
CA ASN A 342 0.81 14.76 -11.74
C ASN A 342 2.07 13.97 -12.10
N ALA A 343 1.90 12.97 -12.98
CA ALA A 343 2.98 12.10 -13.44
C ALA A 343 4.11 12.84 -14.17
N CYS A 344 3.80 13.86 -14.97
CA CYS A 344 4.77 14.55 -15.82
C CYS A 344 5.74 15.40 -14.97
N ASN A 345 5.21 16.24 -14.08
CA ASN A 345 5.99 17.15 -13.25
C ASN A 345 6.75 16.44 -12.11
N ARG A 346 6.66 15.10 -11.98
CA ARG A 346 7.60 14.34 -11.12
C ARG A 346 9.02 14.31 -11.69
N CYS A 347 9.12 14.23 -13.03
CA CYS A 347 10.40 14.22 -13.74
C CYS A 347 10.73 15.61 -14.31
N HIS A 348 9.74 16.33 -14.83
CA HIS A 348 9.88 17.68 -15.39
C HIS A 348 9.61 18.75 -14.35
N GLN A 349 10.45 18.81 -13.31
CA GLN A 349 10.28 19.73 -12.18
C GLN A 349 10.57 21.20 -12.56
N ASP A 350 11.28 21.42 -13.66
CA ASP A 350 11.59 22.74 -14.23
C ASP A 350 10.48 23.28 -15.16
N LYS A 351 9.43 22.50 -15.39
CA LYS A 351 8.32 22.86 -16.27
C LYS A 351 7.03 23.09 -15.49
N THR A 352 6.17 23.95 -16.02
CA THR A 352 4.85 24.21 -15.44
C THR A 352 3.89 23.05 -15.73
N THR A 353 2.83 22.95 -14.93
CA THR A 353 1.70 22.05 -15.20
C THR A 353 1.07 22.36 -16.55
N GLU A 354 0.95 23.64 -16.91
CA GLU A 354 0.45 24.09 -18.20
C GLU A 354 1.30 23.55 -19.36
N TRP A 355 2.63 23.63 -19.26
CA TRP A 355 3.52 23.07 -20.28
C TRP A 355 3.25 21.57 -20.48
N ALA A 356 3.11 20.83 -19.38
CA ALA A 356 2.86 19.40 -19.43
C ALA A 356 1.48 19.09 -20.06
N LEU A 357 0.46 19.87 -19.70
CA LEU A 357 -0.89 19.73 -20.25
C LEU A 357 -0.93 20.04 -21.76
N ARG A 358 -0.31 21.13 -22.20
CA ARG A 358 -0.19 21.49 -23.63
C ARG A 358 0.61 20.44 -24.40
N SER A 359 1.70 19.92 -23.82
CA SER A 359 2.50 18.86 -24.43
C SER A 359 1.70 17.57 -24.63
N LEU A 360 0.88 17.15 -23.64
CA LEU A 360 0.00 15.99 -23.77
C LEU A 360 -1.10 16.18 -24.82
N ARG A 361 -1.64 17.40 -24.94
CA ARG A 361 -2.58 17.76 -26.00
C ARG A 361 -1.94 17.61 -27.38
N ASP A 362 -0.71 18.07 -27.56
CA ASP A 362 -0.02 18.03 -28.84
C ASP A 362 0.43 16.61 -29.20
N TRP A 363 0.80 15.81 -28.20
CA TRP A 363 1.08 14.37 -28.34
C TRP A 363 -0.14 13.60 -28.86
N GLY A 364 -1.33 13.78 -28.28
CA GLY A 364 -2.54 13.03 -28.65
C GLY A 364 -3.12 13.31 -30.05
N GLY A 365 -2.45 14.12 -30.88
CA GLY A 365 -3.01 14.69 -32.10
C GLY A 365 -4.19 15.62 -31.79
N LYS A 366 -4.63 16.44 -32.75
CA LYS A 366 -5.79 17.34 -32.60
C LYS A 366 -7.14 16.59 -32.51
N GLY A 367 -7.29 15.65 -31.57
CA GLY A 367 -8.37 14.67 -31.53
C GLY A 367 -9.00 14.50 -30.15
N LYS A 368 -10.16 15.17 -29.98
CA LYS A 368 -11.29 14.83 -29.09
C LYS A 368 -11.04 14.86 -27.57
N TRP A 369 -11.39 16.02 -27.00
CA TRP A 369 -12.04 16.21 -25.70
C TRP A 369 -11.30 15.85 -24.39
N LYS A 370 -10.25 15.02 -24.39
CA LYS A 370 -9.69 14.49 -23.13
C LYS A 370 -9.15 15.53 -22.15
N TRP A 371 -8.60 16.64 -22.63
CA TRP A 371 -7.92 17.64 -21.78
C TRP A 371 -8.52 19.05 -21.86
N ARG A 372 -9.74 19.17 -22.41
CA ARG A 372 -10.36 20.48 -22.69
C ARG A 372 -10.70 21.23 -21.42
N ARG A 373 -11.10 20.53 -20.37
CA ARG A 373 -11.54 21.17 -19.12
C ARG A 373 -10.35 21.86 -18.46
N GLY A 374 -9.22 21.18 -18.26
CA GLY A 374 -8.05 21.85 -17.66
C GLY A 374 -7.49 22.97 -18.53
N LEU A 375 -7.61 22.90 -19.86
CA LEU A 375 -7.20 24.02 -20.72
C LEU A 375 -8.14 25.23 -20.62
N GLN A 376 -9.45 25.01 -20.44
CA GLN A 376 -10.42 26.08 -20.19
C GLN A 376 -10.16 26.76 -18.83
N GLU A 377 -9.95 25.95 -17.79
CA GLU A 377 -9.66 26.45 -16.43
C GLU A 377 -8.39 27.33 -16.40
N LEU A 378 -7.38 27.03 -17.21
CA LEU A 378 -6.21 27.90 -17.36
C LEU A 378 -6.53 29.23 -18.07
N GLN A 379 -7.41 29.22 -19.07
CA GLN A 379 -7.81 30.43 -19.80
C GLN A 379 -8.69 31.36 -18.98
N GLU A 380 -9.37 30.85 -17.95
CA GLU A 380 -10.17 31.65 -17.02
C GLU A 380 -9.33 32.26 -15.88
N GLN A 381 -8.05 31.86 -15.75
CA GLN A 381 -7.11 32.37 -14.76
C GLN A 381 -6.19 33.48 -15.29
N ASP A 382 -6.12 33.66 -16.62
CA ASP A 382 -5.44 34.76 -17.32
C ASP A 382 -6.41 35.95 -17.53
#